data_AF-A0A177WC72-F1
#
_entry.id   AF-A0A177WC72-F1
#
_cell.length_a   1.000
_cell.length_b   1.000
_cell.length_c   1.000
_cell.angle_alpha   90.00
_cell.angle_beta   90.00
_cell.angle_gamma   90.00
#
_symmetry.space_group_name_H-M   'P 1'
#
loop_
_entity.id
_entity.type
_entity.pdbx_description
1 polymer ?
#
loop_
_entity_poly.entity_id
_entity_poly.type
_entity_poly.pdbx_seq_one_letter_code
_entity_poly.pdbx_strand_id
1 'polypeptide(L)'
;MIRQGGGGERAPYPKWVWTPYGGWWTHPKHAFRNSLVHSGIILGLCVCIFKFSAEHETRHKYPKVWIPSMLWAKEFHDPVSVAFWKEQLAIEGREWIEPIPDWWPFKSTKNAE
;
A
#
# COMPACT_ATOMS: atom_id res chain seq x y z
N MET A 1 39.94 -1.82 5.19
CA MET A 1 38.48 -2.03 5.15
C MET A 1 38.17 -3.09 4.09
N ILE A 2 37.51 -4.17 4.48
CA ILE A 2 37.39 -5.43 3.74
C ILE A 2 36.41 -5.27 2.56
N ARG A 3 36.88 -5.51 1.33
CA ARG A 3 36.03 -5.76 0.15
C ARG A 3 35.96 -7.26 -0.09
N GLN A 4 35.09 -7.95 0.64
CA GLN A 4 34.50 -9.23 0.18
C GLN A 4 33.69 -8.90 -1.09
N GLY A 5 33.74 -9.52 -2.27
CA GLY A 5 34.22 -10.82 -2.76
C GLY A 5 33.17 -11.29 -3.79
N GLY A 6 33.54 -11.92 -4.91
CA GLY A 6 32.57 -12.68 -5.74
C GLY A 6 32.34 -12.15 -7.17
N GLY A 7 33.20 -12.55 -8.10
CA GLY A 7 32.94 -12.50 -9.53
C GLY A 7 33.98 -13.34 -10.21
N GLY A 8 33.59 -14.54 -10.67
CA GLY A 8 34.47 -15.41 -11.46
C GLY A 8 34.93 -14.75 -12.75
N GLU A 9 35.82 -15.42 -13.49
CA GLU A 9 36.34 -14.92 -14.76
C GLU A 9 35.18 -14.55 -15.70
N ARG A 10 35.18 -13.29 -16.19
CA ARG A 10 34.16 -12.78 -17.10
C ARG A 10 34.65 -12.97 -18.53
N ALA A 11 33.86 -13.63 -19.37
CA ALA A 11 34.19 -13.75 -20.78
C ALA A 11 34.21 -12.36 -21.46
N PRO A 12 35.04 -12.14 -22.49
CA PRO A 12 35.03 -10.89 -23.24
C PRO A 12 33.67 -10.66 -23.90
N TYR A 13 33.23 -9.41 -23.92
CA TYR A 13 31.93 -8.99 -24.45
C TYR A 13 32.02 -7.63 -25.16
N PRO A 14 31.14 -7.35 -26.14
CA PRO A 14 31.16 -6.09 -26.86
C PRO A 14 30.64 -4.95 -25.98
N LYS A 15 31.48 -3.92 -25.76
CA LYS A 15 31.15 -2.78 -24.87
C LYS A 15 30.25 -1.72 -25.53
N TRP A 16 30.15 -1.74 -26.86
CA TRP A 16 29.37 -0.77 -27.63
C TRP A 16 27.88 -1.15 -27.75
N VAL A 17 27.51 -2.37 -27.36
CA VAL A 17 26.12 -2.82 -27.40
C VAL A 17 25.39 -2.26 -26.18
N TRP A 18 24.34 -1.47 -26.44
CA TRP A 18 23.45 -0.96 -25.42
C TRP A 18 22.10 -1.67 -25.49
N THR A 19 21.55 -2.05 -24.33
CA THR A 19 20.18 -2.57 -24.23
C THR A 19 19.46 -1.92 -23.05
N PRO A 20 18.12 -1.81 -23.10
CA PRO A 20 17.36 -1.13 -22.05
C PRO A 20 17.30 -1.91 -20.73
N TYR A 21 17.61 -3.21 -20.72
CA TYR A 21 17.57 -4.09 -19.55
C TYR A 21 18.95 -4.37 -18.94
N GLY A 22 20.01 -3.77 -19.51
CA GLY A 22 21.40 -3.99 -19.08
C GLY A 22 22.25 -4.71 -20.12
N GLY A 23 23.12 -5.63 -19.68
CA GLY A 23 24.08 -6.30 -20.54
C GLY A 23 24.90 -7.30 -19.73
N TRP A 24 26.10 -7.63 -20.20
CA TRP A 24 26.94 -8.62 -19.54
C TRP A 24 27.52 -8.09 -18.20
N TRP A 25 27.26 -8.82 -17.11
CA TRP A 25 27.75 -8.56 -15.73
C TRP A 25 27.58 -7.11 -15.26
N THR A 26 26.39 -6.55 -15.45
CA THR A 26 26.07 -5.18 -15.05
C THR A 26 26.14 -5.00 -13.54
N HIS A 27 27.05 -4.12 -13.10
CA HIS A 27 27.12 -3.67 -11.71
C HIS A 27 27.27 -2.14 -11.70
N PRO A 28 26.18 -1.39 -11.93
CA PRO A 28 26.25 0.06 -12.04
C PRO A 28 26.58 0.67 -10.67
N LYS A 29 27.48 1.67 -10.65
CA LYS A 29 27.95 2.35 -9.43
C LYS A 29 26.83 2.94 -8.57
N HIS A 30 25.69 3.27 -9.18
CA HIS A 30 24.54 3.90 -8.52
C HIS A 30 23.28 3.03 -8.51
N ALA A 31 23.41 1.70 -8.54
CA ALA A 31 22.29 0.76 -8.52
C ALA A 31 21.27 1.10 -7.42
N PHE A 32 21.74 1.29 -6.18
CA PHE A 32 20.89 1.59 -5.03
C PHE A 32 20.11 2.90 -5.19
N ARG A 33 20.78 3.99 -5.56
CA ARG A 33 20.14 5.30 -5.77
C ARG A 33 19.09 5.23 -6.87
N ASN A 34 19.40 4.55 -7.98
CA ASN A 34 18.48 4.44 -9.10
C ASN A 34 17.25 3.59 -8.74
N SER A 35 17.44 2.49 -8.01
CA SER A 35 16.32 1.69 -7.47
C SER A 35 15.47 2.50 -6.51
N LEU A 36 16.09 3.30 -5.63
CA LEU A 36 15.34 4.14 -4.69
C LEU A 36 14.45 5.16 -5.41
N VAL A 37 14.98 5.84 -6.43
CA VAL A 37 14.19 6.77 -7.25
C VAL A 37 13.05 6.05 -7.96
N HIS A 38 13.33 4.89 -8.56
CA HIS A 38 12.31 4.10 -9.25
C HIS A 38 11.20 3.62 -8.32
N SER A 39 11.55 3.06 -7.15
CA SER A 39 10.59 2.66 -6.12
C SER A 39 9.79 3.85 -5.59
N GLY A 40 10.41 5.02 -5.43
CA GLY A 40 9.70 6.24 -5.05
C GLY A 40 8.64 6.65 -6.07
N ILE A 41 8.95 6.58 -7.37
CA ILE A 41 7.99 6.87 -8.44
C ILE A 41 6.81 5.88 -8.41
N ILE A 42 7.10 4.57 -8.30
CA ILE A 42 6.06 3.53 -8.21
C ILE A 42 5.17 3.77 -7.00
N LEU A 43 5.77 4.01 -5.83
CA LEU A 43 5.02 4.26 -4.60
C LEU A 43 4.11 5.50 -4.74
N GLY A 44 4.62 6.58 -5.31
CA GLY A 44 3.82 7.78 -5.58
C GLY A 44 2.61 7.50 -6.48
N LEU A 45 2.81 6.77 -7.58
CA LEU A 45 1.72 6.35 -8.47
C LEU A 45 0.71 5.46 -7.74
N CYS A 46 1.16 4.47 -6.98
CA CYS A 46 0.29 3.59 -6.22
C CYS A 46 -0.57 4.36 -5.21
N VAL A 47 0.01 5.34 -4.51
CA VAL A 47 -0.75 6.18 -3.56
C VAL A 47 -1.83 6.99 -4.29
N CYS A 48 -1.51 7.62 -5.42
CA CYS A 48 -2.50 8.39 -6.18
C CYS A 48 -3.65 7.51 -6.70
N ILE A 49 -3.32 6.34 -7.28
CA ILE A 49 -4.31 5.39 -7.79
C ILE A 49 -5.15 4.83 -6.64
N PHE A 50 -4.53 4.49 -5.50
CA PHE A 50 -5.24 4.01 -4.33
C PHE A 50 -6.23 5.05 -3.79
N LYS A 51 -5.82 6.32 -3.68
CA LYS A 51 -6.71 7.41 -3.26
C LYS A 51 -7.89 7.56 -4.21
N PHE A 52 -7.62 7.58 -5.51
CA PHE A 52 -8.67 7.64 -6.52
C PHE A 52 -9.64 6.45 -6.41
N SER A 53 -9.13 5.22 -6.29
CA SER A 53 -9.96 4.01 -6.12
C SER A 53 -10.83 4.10 -4.86
N ALA A 54 -10.24 4.43 -3.71
CA ALA A 54 -10.93 4.48 -2.43
C ALA A 54 -12.06 5.53 -2.38
N GLU A 55 -11.94 6.62 -3.13
CA GLU A 55 -12.98 7.65 -3.25
C GLU A 55 -14.15 7.23 -4.13
N HIS A 56 -13.93 6.35 -5.12
CA HIS A 56 -14.93 5.89 -6.07
C HIS A 56 -15.56 4.55 -5.70
N GLU A 57 -14.97 3.81 -4.76
CA GLU A 57 -15.52 2.57 -4.23
C GLU A 57 -16.83 2.85 -3.46
N THR A 58 -17.89 2.17 -3.87
CA THR A 58 -19.20 2.18 -3.20
C THR A 58 -19.57 0.77 -2.78
N ARG A 59 -20.28 0.65 -1.67
CA ARG A 59 -20.71 -0.62 -1.09
C ARG A 59 -22.23 -0.67 -1.05
N HIS A 60 -22.75 -1.75 -1.61
CA HIS A 60 -24.20 -1.99 -1.60
C HIS A 60 -24.68 -2.70 -0.34
N LYS A 61 -23.77 -3.28 0.46
CA LYS A 61 -24.10 -4.10 1.64
C LYS A 61 -23.12 -3.87 2.78
N TYR A 62 -23.64 -3.72 3.99
CA TYR A 62 -22.84 -3.66 5.20
C TYR A 62 -22.08 -4.99 5.41
N PRO A 63 -20.79 -4.96 5.80
CA PRO A 63 -20.02 -6.17 6.06
C PRO A 63 -20.55 -6.94 7.27
N LYS A 64 -20.55 -8.28 7.20
CA LYS A 64 -20.98 -9.14 8.32
C LYS A 64 -19.93 -9.30 9.41
N VAL A 65 -18.66 -9.08 9.07
CA VAL A 65 -17.49 -9.20 9.94
C VAL A 65 -16.55 -8.04 9.64
N TRP A 66 -15.65 -7.72 10.57
CA TRP A 66 -14.63 -6.71 10.33
C TRP A 66 -13.78 -7.06 9.10
N ILE A 67 -13.52 -6.07 8.26
CA ILE A 67 -12.67 -6.21 7.06
C ILE A 67 -11.67 -5.05 7.00
N PRO A 68 -10.46 -5.26 6.45
CA PRO A 68 -9.43 -4.22 6.40
C PRO A 68 -9.87 -2.93 5.68
N SER A 69 -10.73 -3.05 4.65
CA SER A 69 -11.19 -1.88 3.89
C SER A 69 -12.01 -0.89 4.69
N MET A 70 -12.51 -1.27 5.87
CA MET A 70 -13.17 -0.33 6.78
C MET A 70 -12.24 0.80 7.24
N LEU A 71 -10.92 0.60 7.18
CA LEU A 71 -9.92 1.59 7.60
C LEU A 71 -9.75 2.77 6.62
N TRP A 72 -10.26 2.65 5.39
CA TRP A 72 -10.11 3.69 4.36
C TRP A 72 -11.37 3.98 3.55
N ALA A 73 -12.33 3.05 3.51
CA ALA A 73 -13.53 3.23 2.72
C ALA A 73 -14.38 4.39 3.27
N LYS A 74 -14.80 5.29 2.38
CA LYS A 74 -15.54 6.52 2.71
C LYS A 74 -16.74 6.27 3.63
N GLU A 75 -17.44 5.18 3.43
CA GLU A 75 -18.67 4.84 4.15
C GLU A 75 -18.53 4.70 5.67
N PHE A 76 -17.32 4.41 6.15
CA PHE A 76 -17.02 4.24 7.57
C PHE A 76 -16.47 5.51 8.23
N HIS A 77 -16.13 6.52 7.43
CA HIS A 77 -15.50 7.76 7.90
C HIS A 77 -16.37 9.01 7.67
N ASP A 78 -17.18 9.00 6.61
CA ASP A 78 -18.09 10.09 6.29
C ASP A 78 -19.30 10.10 7.23
N PRO A 79 -19.56 11.17 8.00
CA PRO A 79 -20.63 11.21 9.00
C PRO A 79 -22.01 10.87 8.43
N VAL A 80 -22.28 11.29 7.19
CA VAL A 80 -23.56 11.04 6.50
C VAL A 80 -23.72 9.54 6.23
N SER A 81 -22.69 8.91 5.68
CA SER A 81 -22.69 7.48 5.36
C SER A 81 -22.75 6.62 6.62
N VAL A 82 -22.07 7.03 7.69
CA VAL A 82 -22.10 6.35 8.99
C VAL A 82 -23.51 6.40 9.61
N ALA A 83 -24.17 7.55 9.57
CA ALA A 83 -25.54 7.68 10.06
C ALA A 83 -26.49 6.75 9.29
N PHE A 84 -26.42 6.76 7.95
CA PHE A 84 -27.20 5.87 7.09
C PHE A 84 -26.99 4.39 7.45
N TRP A 85 -25.74 3.95 7.60
CA TRP A 85 -25.49 2.55 7.95
C TRP A 85 -25.96 2.18 9.35
N LYS A 86 -25.86 3.08 10.34
CA LYS A 86 -26.40 2.84 11.69
C LYS A 86 -27.91 2.68 11.68
N GLU A 87 -28.62 3.47 10.88
CA GLU A 87 -30.07 3.32 10.70
C GLU A 87 -30.41 1.98 10.05
N GLN A 88 -29.69 1.58 8.99
CA GLN A 88 -29.89 0.28 8.34
C GLN A 88 -29.62 -0.89 9.30
N LEU A 89 -28.58 -0.79 10.12
CA LEU A 89 -28.24 -1.81 11.10
C LEU A 89 -29.29 -1.94 12.21
N ALA A 90 -29.89 -0.83 12.63
CA ALA A 90 -31.00 -0.85 13.59
C ALA A 90 -32.22 -1.59 13.02
N ILE A 91 -32.50 -1.45 11.72
CA ILE A 91 -33.57 -2.19 11.02
C ILE A 91 -33.25 -3.69 10.94
N GLU A 92 -31.99 -4.02 10.63
CA GLU A 92 -31.52 -5.41 10.54
C GLU A 92 -31.32 -6.09 11.91
N GLY A 93 -31.41 -5.33 13.00
CA GLY A 93 -31.11 -5.82 14.36
C GLY A 93 -29.63 -6.16 14.58
N ARG A 94 -28.73 -5.51 13.85
CA ARG A 94 -27.27 -5.70 13.96
C ARG A 94 -26.61 -4.49 14.63
N GLU A 95 -25.44 -4.74 15.21
CA GLU A 95 -24.62 -3.69 15.81
C GLU A 95 -23.61 -3.11 14.81
N TRP A 96 -23.21 -1.86 15.07
CA TRP A 96 -22.16 -1.19 14.31
C TRP A 96 -20.79 -1.78 14.67
N ILE A 97 -20.08 -2.26 13.65
CA ILE A 97 -18.71 -2.73 13.78
C ILE A 97 -17.77 -1.52 13.71
N GLU A 98 -16.93 -1.35 14.73
CA GLU A 98 -15.94 -0.27 14.73
C GLU A 98 -14.90 -0.49 13.60
N PRO A 99 -14.61 0.55 12.80
CA PRO A 99 -13.60 0.46 11.74
C PRO A 99 -12.20 0.15 12.28
N ILE A 100 -11.85 0.67 13.45
CA ILE A 100 -10.57 0.45 14.12
C ILE A 100 -10.82 -0.46 15.34
N PRO A 101 -10.56 -1.77 15.23
CA PRO A 101 -10.85 -2.72 16.30
C PRO A 101 -9.84 -2.57 17.45
N ASP A 102 -10.21 -3.07 18.63
CA ASP A 102 -9.37 -2.98 19.83
C ASP A 102 -7.99 -3.64 19.70
N TRP A 103 -7.91 -4.72 18.92
CA TRP A 103 -6.66 -5.43 18.66
C TRP A 103 -5.76 -4.73 17.64
N TRP A 104 -6.20 -3.63 17.02
CA TRP A 104 -5.42 -2.98 15.97
C TRP A 104 -4.13 -2.35 16.52
N PRO A 105 -2.94 -2.71 15.98
CA PRO A 105 -1.66 -2.34 16.59
C PRO A 105 -1.39 -0.83 16.56
N PHE A 106 -2.10 -0.08 15.73
CA PHE A 106 -1.95 1.37 15.58
C PHE A 106 -3.13 2.16 16.15
N LYS A 107 -3.98 1.54 16.99
CA LYS A 107 -5.09 2.25 17.65
C LYS A 107 -4.51 3.32 18.59
N SER A 108 -4.85 4.58 18.34
CA SER A 108 -4.40 5.69 19.20
C SER A 108 -5.08 5.57 20.57
N THR A 109 -4.29 5.49 21.64
CA THR A 109 -4.78 5.44 23.02
C THR A 109 -5.19 6.81 23.57
N LYS A 110 -5.02 7.89 22.80
CA LYS A 110 -5.20 9.28 23.26
C LYS A 110 -6.63 9.69 23.65
N ASN A 111 -7.63 8.83 23.39
CA ASN A 111 -9.03 9.09 23.74
C ASN A 111 -9.52 8.20 24.91
N ALA A 112 -8.61 7.61 25.69
CA ALA A 112 -8.93 6.70 26.80
C ALA A 112 -8.96 7.39 28.18
N GLU A 113 -9.00 8.72 28.22
CA GLU A 113 -9.14 9.55 29.42
C GLU A 113 -10.45 10.34 29.41
#